data_AF-A0A651FXB6-F1
#
_entry.id   AF-A0A651FXB6-F1
#
_cell.length_a   1.000
_cell.length_b   1.000
_cell.length_c   1.000
_cell.angle_alpha   90.00
_cell.angle_beta   90.00
_cell.angle_gamma   90.00
#
_symmetry.space_group_name_H-M   'P 1'
#
loop_
_entity.id
_entity.type
_entity.pdbx_description
1 polymer ?
#
loop_
_entity_poly.entity_id
_entity_poly.type
_entity_poly.pdbx_seq_one_letter_code
_entity_poly.pdbx_strand_id
1 'polypeptide(L)'
;MAYLTVRIKETPGHTTEVLPSEERVTVGRASSASLTIKHDSISREHCAFIRSENGWSVEDLGSANGTRVNSTTISECTPLKERDIIKIGKARLTFHRGRPSKKKAGDEIAINDADDQSMRQVGPDDPSQAMPCHHCGTWLSISHRLPGDRIHCPRCDHSNVVPVLIIEEHAAEASSE
;
A
#
# COMPACT_ATOMS: atom_id res chain seq x y z
N MET A 1 -21.13 -5.73 19.30
CA MET A 1 -20.44 -4.42 19.35
C MET A 1 -19.16 -4.53 18.54
N ALA A 2 -18.85 -3.51 17.75
CA ALA A 2 -17.66 -3.44 16.92
C ALA A 2 -17.22 -1.97 16.81
N TYR A 3 -15.98 -1.72 16.43
CA TYR A 3 -15.45 -0.39 16.21
C TYR A 3 -14.45 -0.37 15.05
N LEU A 4 -14.30 0.79 14.43
CA LEU A 4 -13.37 1.05 13.36
C LEU A 4 -12.28 2.00 13.83
N THR A 5 -11.04 1.72 13.46
CA THR A 5 -9.94 2.66 13.60
C THR A 5 -9.67 3.32 12.25
N VAL A 6 -9.87 4.63 12.14
CA VAL A 6 -9.71 5.40 10.90
C VAL A 6 -8.36 6.09 10.90
N ARG A 7 -7.58 5.90 9.83
CA ARG A 7 -6.30 6.58 9.56
C ARG A 7 -6.31 7.20 8.18
N ILE A 8 -5.83 8.44 8.05
CA ILE A 8 -5.76 9.17 6.77
C ILE A 8 -4.29 9.43 6.46
N LYS A 9 -3.83 9.10 5.24
CA LYS A 9 -2.40 9.20 4.86
C LYS A 9 -1.78 10.59 5.08
N GLU A 10 -2.57 11.66 4.95
CA GLU A 10 -2.11 13.06 5.03
C GLU A 10 -2.36 13.72 6.39
N THR A 11 -2.99 13.03 7.34
CA THR A 11 -3.30 13.59 8.66
C THR A 11 -2.60 12.78 9.75
N PRO A 12 -1.71 13.40 10.55
CA PRO A 12 -1.10 12.71 11.67
C PRO A 12 -2.18 12.40 12.71
N GLY A 13 -2.42 11.10 12.95
CA GLY A 13 -3.37 10.64 13.95
C GLY A 13 -4.23 9.47 13.47
N HIS A 14 -5.05 8.96 14.39
CA HIS A 14 -6.12 8.02 14.09
C HIS A 14 -7.33 8.37 14.94
N THR A 15 -8.53 8.16 14.40
CA THR A 15 -9.78 8.27 15.16
C THR A 15 -10.37 6.88 15.35
N THR A 16 -11.07 6.67 16.46
CA THR A 16 -11.74 5.41 16.75
C THR A 16 -13.23 5.66 16.77
N GLU A 17 -13.90 5.15 15.75
CA GLU A 17 -15.34 5.31 15.55
C GLU A 17 -16.04 4.01 15.96
N VAL A 18 -16.96 4.08 16.92
CA VAL A 18 -17.74 2.91 17.33
C VAL A 18 -18.84 2.68 16.31
N LEU A 19 -18.98 1.45 15.83
CA LEU A 19 -20.07 1.10 14.94
C LEU A 19 -21.37 1.06 15.76
N PRO A 20 -22.41 1.82 15.37
CA PRO A 20 -23.69 1.78 16.03
C PRO A 20 -24.30 0.38 15.93
N SER A 21 -25.28 0.09 16.79
CA SER A 21 -25.95 -1.21 16.82
C SER A 21 -26.91 -1.46 15.66
N GLU A 22 -26.95 -0.55 14.69
CA GLU A 22 -27.78 -0.60 13.49
C GLU A 22 -27.43 -1.78 12.57
N GLU A 23 -28.40 -2.21 11.78
CA GLU A 23 -28.23 -3.29 10.78
C GLU A 23 -27.38 -2.83 9.59
N ARG A 24 -27.42 -1.54 9.26
CA ARG A 24 -26.67 -0.95 8.16
C ARG A 24 -26.04 0.35 8.64
N VAL A 25 -24.73 0.46 8.48
CA VAL A 25 -23.93 1.62 8.89
C VAL A 25 -23.24 2.17 7.65
N THR A 26 -23.67 3.35 7.20
CA THR A 26 -23.08 3.97 6.01
C THR A 26 -21.85 4.79 6.39
N VAL A 27 -20.80 4.68 5.57
CA VAL A 27 -19.56 5.44 5.71
C VAL A 27 -19.35 6.30 4.47
N GLY A 28 -19.05 7.57 4.70
CA GLY A 28 -18.80 8.50 3.61
C GLY A 28 -18.49 9.91 4.08
N ARG A 29 -18.36 10.81 3.11
CA ARG A 29 -18.11 12.24 3.35
C ARG A 29 -19.35 13.01 3.75
N ALA A 30 -20.54 12.53 3.37
CA ALA A 30 -21.79 13.21 3.65
C ALA A 30 -22.11 13.16 5.15
N SER A 31 -22.65 14.25 5.68
CA SER A 31 -23.12 14.31 7.07
C SER A 31 -24.32 13.39 7.34
N SER A 32 -24.97 12.89 6.29
CA SER A 32 -26.04 11.88 6.39
C SER A 32 -25.52 10.46 6.61
N ALA A 33 -24.20 10.22 6.48
CA ALA A 33 -23.60 8.92 6.74
C ALA A 33 -23.42 8.70 8.24
N SER A 34 -23.72 7.49 8.72
CA SER A 34 -23.55 7.08 10.12
C SER A 34 -22.11 7.34 10.62
N LEU A 35 -21.11 7.09 9.75
CA LEU A 35 -19.72 7.48 10.00
C LEU A 35 -19.27 8.47 8.94
N THR A 36 -19.07 9.72 9.37
CA THR A 36 -18.66 10.80 8.48
C THR A 36 -17.14 10.97 8.48
N ILE A 37 -16.49 10.70 7.36
CA ILE A 37 -15.05 10.94 7.17
C ILE A 37 -14.88 12.10 6.19
N LYS A 38 -14.49 13.27 6.73
CA LYS A 38 -14.32 14.51 5.96
C LYS A 38 -13.01 14.46 5.17
N HIS A 39 -13.01 13.78 4.03
CA HIS A 39 -11.88 13.75 3.12
C HIS A 39 -12.34 13.81 1.66
N ASP A 40 -11.59 14.49 0.79
CA ASP A 40 -12.01 14.70 -0.60
C ASP A 40 -12.01 13.40 -1.41
N SER A 41 -11.01 12.53 -1.19
CA SER A 41 -10.93 11.20 -1.83
C SER A 41 -12.03 10.20 -1.42
N ILE A 42 -12.95 10.58 -0.54
CA ILE A 42 -14.06 9.74 -0.08
C ILE A 42 -15.38 10.29 -0.67
N SER A 43 -16.13 9.42 -1.33
CA SER A 43 -17.48 9.70 -1.83
C SER A 43 -18.44 10.09 -0.70
N ARG A 44 -19.50 10.83 -1.06
CA ARG A 44 -20.57 11.21 -0.13
C ARG A 44 -21.15 10.00 0.60
N GLU A 45 -21.44 8.96 -0.15
CA GLU A 45 -21.78 7.62 0.31
C GLU A 45 -20.75 6.69 -0.36
N HIS A 46 -19.85 6.10 0.43
CA HIS A 46 -18.73 5.33 -0.12
C HIS A 46 -19.00 3.84 0.02
N CYS A 47 -19.19 3.39 1.25
CA CYS A 47 -19.48 1.99 1.56
C CYS A 47 -20.46 1.89 2.72
N ALA A 48 -21.12 0.74 2.83
CA ALA A 48 -21.98 0.40 3.94
C ALA A 48 -21.44 -0.85 4.64
N PHE A 49 -21.42 -0.82 5.97
CA PHE A 49 -21.19 -1.99 6.80
C PHE A 49 -22.54 -2.58 7.17
N ILE A 50 -22.75 -3.83 6.80
CA ILE A 50 -23.99 -4.56 7.04
C ILE A 50 -23.73 -5.53 8.19
N ARG A 51 -24.52 -5.40 9.24
CA ARG A 51 -24.49 -6.30 10.38
C ARG A 51 -25.52 -7.41 10.16
N SER A 52 -25.06 -8.65 10.22
CA SER A 52 -25.90 -9.84 10.14
C SER A 52 -25.63 -10.76 11.34
N GLU A 53 -26.42 -11.81 11.45
CA GLU A 53 -26.34 -12.83 12.51
C GLU A 53 -24.95 -13.51 12.54
N ASN A 54 -24.37 -13.72 11.34
CA ASN A 54 -23.05 -14.33 11.16
C ASN A 54 -21.87 -13.35 11.33
N GLY A 55 -22.12 -12.05 11.51
CA GLY A 55 -21.07 -11.06 11.72
C GLY A 55 -21.29 -9.75 10.97
N TRP A 56 -20.19 -9.17 10.49
CA TRP A 56 -20.22 -7.92 9.74
C TRP A 56 -19.75 -8.17 8.32
N SER A 57 -20.36 -7.49 7.37
CA SER A 57 -19.97 -7.45 5.97
C SER A 57 -19.82 -6.00 5.51
N VAL A 58 -19.12 -5.78 4.41
CA VAL A 58 -18.98 -4.48 3.78
C VAL A 58 -19.43 -4.54 2.33
N GLU A 59 -20.15 -3.52 1.90
CA GLU A 59 -20.66 -3.35 0.55
C GLU A 59 -20.22 -1.96 0.03
N ASP A 60 -19.77 -1.92 -1.22
CA ASP A 60 -19.48 -0.67 -1.92
C ASP A 60 -20.77 -0.05 -2.48
N LEU A 61 -20.95 1.26 -2.34
CA LEU A 61 -22.16 1.97 -2.80
C LEU A 61 -21.95 2.71 -4.14
N GLY A 62 -21.03 2.23 -4.98
CA GLY A 62 -20.63 2.93 -6.20
C GLY A 62 -19.62 4.04 -5.91
N SER A 63 -18.64 3.73 -5.07
CA SER A 63 -17.62 4.72 -4.71
C SER A 63 -16.71 5.06 -5.88
N ALA A 64 -16.21 6.31 -5.93
CA ALA A 64 -15.40 6.79 -7.06
C ALA A 64 -14.03 6.12 -7.14
N ASN A 65 -13.48 5.69 -6.01
CA ASN A 65 -12.15 5.05 -5.91
C ASN A 65 -12.23 3.53 -5.68
N GLY A 66 -13.44 3.00 -5.50
CA GLY A 66 -13.66 1.62 -5.07
C GLY A 66 -13.32 1.38 -3.60
N THR A 67 -13.98 0.38 -3.01
CA THR A 67 -13.65 -0.15 -1.69
C THR A 67 -12.71 -1.35 -1.81
N ARG A 68 -11.63 -1.35 -1.00
CA ARG A 68 -10.69 -2.47 -0.94
C ARG A 68 -10.66 -3.07 0.46
N VAL A 69 -10.74 -4.38 0.56
CA VAL A 69 -10.59 -5.11 1.83
C VAL A 69 -9.27 -5.87 1.80
N ASN A 70 -8.39 -5.54 2.73
CA ASN A 70 -6.96 -5.85 2.75
C ASN A 70 -6.25 -5.45 1.45
N SER A 71 -6.15 -6.40 0.53
CA SER A 71 -5.45 -6.28 -0.76
C SER A 71 -6.36 -6.53 -1.96
N THR A 72 -7.64 -6.83 -1.72
CA THR A 72 -8.61 -7.18 -2.76
C THR A 72 -9.68 -6.11 -2.89
N THR A 73 -9.89 -5.60 -4.10
CA THR A 73 -11.04 -4.73 -4.41
C THR A 73 -12.31 -5.56 -4.36
N ILE A 74 -13.28 -5.10 -3.59
CA ILE A 74 -14.59 -5.75 -3.51
C ILE A 74 -15.52 -5.08 -4.52
N SER A 75 -16.38 -5.87 -5.17
CA SER A 75 -17.47 -5.36 -6.02
C SER A 75 -18.85 -5.77 -5.49
N GLU A 76 -18.88 -6.67 -4.51
CA GLU A 76 -20.07 -7.23 -3.89
C GLU A 76 -19.91 -7.26 -2.37
N CYS A 77 -21.03 -7.50 -1.69
CA CYS A 77 -21.07 -7.58 -0.23
C CYS A 77 -20.13 -8.68 0.28
N THR A 78 -19.06 -8.27 0.97
CA THR A 78 -17.98 -9.15 1.40
C THR A 78 -17.94 -9.26 2.93
N PRO A 79 -17.89 -10.47 3.51
CA PRO A 79 -17.82 -10.66 4.95
C PRO A 79 -16.48 -10.18 5.53
N LEU A 80 -16.55 -9.44 6.63
CA LEU A 80 -15.40 -8.92 7.38
C LEU A 80 -15.07 -9.79 8.59
N LYS A 81 -13.79 -10.00 8.82
CA LYS A 81 -13.22 -10.65 10.01
C LYS A 81 -12.50 -9.61 10.87
N GLU A 82 -12.10 -10.03 12.07
CA GLU A 82 -11.35 -9.15 12.95
C GLU A 82 -10.02 -8.70 12.31
N ARG A 83 -9.64 -7.45 12.54
CA ARG A 83 -8.39 -6.85 12.05
C ARG A 83 -8.32 -6.68 10.52
N ASP A 84 -9.43 -6.89 9.82
CA ASP A 84 -9.55 -6.56 8.40
C ASP A 84 -9.30 -5.07 8.15
N ILE A 85 -8.55 -4.78 7.09
CA ILE A 85 -8.18 -3.41 6.71
C ILE A 85 -8.99 -3.00 5.49
N ILE A 86 -9.94 -2.10 5.66
CA ILE A 86 -10.73 -1.53 4.57
C ILE A 86 -10.07 -0.22 4.11
N LYS A 87 -9.59 -0.19 2.87
CA LYS A 87 -9.03 1.00 2.22
C LYS A 87 -10.11 1.66 1.35
N ILE A 88 -10.36 2.93 1.62
CA ILE A 88 -11.27 3.78 0.84
C ILE A 88 -10.54 5.05 0.41
N GLY A 89 -10.22 5.16 -0.88
CA GLY A 89 -9.36 6.24 -1.38
C GLY A 89 -8.05 6.36 -0.58
N LYS A 90 -7.87 7.47 0.14
CA LYS A 90 -6.69 7.75 0.98
C LYS A 90 -6.88 7.44 2.48
N ALA A 91 -8.06 6.95 2.88
CA ALA A 91 -8.34 6.53 4.25
C ALA A 91 -8.24 5.01 4.40
N ARG A 92 -7.74 4.59 5.56
CA ARG A 92 -7.64 3.19 6.02
C ARG A 92 -8.50 3.03 7.26
N LEU A 93 -9.40 2.07 7.22
CA LEU A 93 -10.29 1.68 8.30
C LEU A 93 -9.87 0.28 8.75
N THR A 94 -9.54 0.10 10.03
CA THR A 94 -9.30 -1.23 10.59
C THR A 94 -10.52 -1.67 11.38
N PHE A 95 -11.08 -2.82 11.03
CA PHE A 95 -12.26 -3.34 11.70
C PHE A 95 -11.91 -4.19 12.92
N HIS A 96 -12.58 -3.92 14.04
CA HIS A 96 -12.39 -4.65 15.29
C HIS A 96 -13.73 -5.15 15.84
N ARG A 97 -13.81 -6.46 16.11
CA ARG A 97 -14.95 -7.07 16.81
C ARG A 97 -14.77 -6.84 18.32
N GLY A 98 -15.83 -6.42 19.02
CA GLY A 98 -15.82 -6.25 20.48
C GLY A 98 -15.99 -4.81 20.95
N ARG A 99 -15.68 -4.57 22.24
CA ARG A 99 -15.64 -3.22 22.82
C ARG A 99 -14.27 -2.59 22.54
N PRO A 100 -14.20 -1.27 22.31
CA PRO A 100 -12.91 -0.58 22.33
C PRO A 100 -12.28 -0.78 23.70
N SER A 101 -11.16 -1.50 23.77
CA SER A 101 -10.41 -1.59 25.01
C SER A 101 -9.82 -0.21 25.27
N LYS A 102 -10.09 0.37 26.44
CA LYS A 102 -9.37 1.56 26.95
C LYS A 102 -7.92 1.17 27.24
N LYS A 103 -7.14 0.86 26.21
CA LYS A 103 -5.69 1.02 26.23
C LYS A 103 -5.42 2.24 25.36
N LYS A 104 -4.63 3.15 25.91
CA LYS A 104 -4.35 4.49 25.37
C LYS A 104 -4.22 4.45 23.83
N ALA A 105 -4.84 5.40 23.14
CA ALA A 105 -4.71 5.67 21.71
C ALA A 105 -3.29 6.14 21.32
N GLY A 106 -2.26 5.53 21.90
CA GLY A 106 -0.86 5.93 21.81
C GLY A 106 0.14 4.80 22.01
N ASP A 107 -0.25 3.53 21.92
CA ASP A 107 0.73 2.45 21.90
C ASP A 107 0.21 1.19 21.18
N GLU A 108 0.89 0.86 20.08
CA GLU A 108 0.98 -0.47 19.47
C GLU A 108 -0.27 -1.10 18.84
N ILE A 109 -0.82 -0.46 17.81
CA ILE A 109 -0.93 -1.19 16.54
C ILE A 109 0.17 -0.61 15.66
N ALA A 110 1.35 -1.21 15.77
CA ALA A 110 2.23 -1.36 14.62
C ALA A 110 1.40 -2.10 13.55
N ILE A 111 0.61 -1.35 12.79
CA ILE A 111 0.66 -1.58 11.36
C ILE A 111 2.11 -1.23 11.04
N ASN A 112 2.93 -2.27 11.02
CA ASN A 112 3.90 -2.36 9.96
C ASN A 112 3.11 -2.11 8.68
N ASP A 113 3.09 -0.85 8.25
CA ASP A 113 3.32 -0.49 6.86
C ASP A 113 4.71 -1.06 6.49
N ALA A 114 4.82 -2.39 6.52
CA ALA A 114 5.89 -3.21 5.98
C ALA A 114 5.20 -4.23 5.07
N ASP A 115 4.54 -3.69 4.05
CA ASP A 115 4.34 -4.24 2.71
C ASP A 115 3.57 -3.15 1.93
N ASP A 116 4.16 -1.97 1.78
CA ASP A 116 4.74 -1.59 0.48
C ASP A 116 6.17 -1.06 0.67
N GLN A 117 6.99 -1.87 1.35
CA GLN A 117 8.40 -1.96 1.04
C GLN A 117 8.65 -3.27 0.31
N SER A 118 8.04 -3.43 -0.87
CA SER A 118 8.81 -3.97 -1.99
C SER A 118 9.78 -2.89 -2.49
N MET A 119 10.63 -2.39 -1.60
CA MET A 119 11.93 -1.81 -1.93
C MET A 119 12.89 -2.32 -0.87
N ARG A 120 13.27 -3.59 -1.08
CA ARG A 120 14.64 -3.99 -0.81
C ARG A 120 15.54 -2.95 -1.47
N GLN A 121 16.34 -2.32 -0.63
CA GLN A 121 17.52 -1.55 -0.95
C GLN A 121 18.22 -2.05 -2.23
N VAL A 122 18.15 -1.25 -3.30
CA VAL A 122 19.21 -1.05 -4.29
C VAL A 122 18.85 0.20 -5.06
N GLY A 123 19.68 1.23 -5.01
CA GLY A 123 19.62 2.29 -6.02
C GLY A 123 20.16 1.71 -7.33
N PRO A 124 19.43 1.74 -8.46
CA PRO A 124 19.94 1.29 -9.74
C PRO A 124 20.14 2.44 -10.75
N ASP A 125 20.23 3.70 -10.31
CA ASP A 125 20.57 4.83 -11.21
C ASP A 125 22.09 5.08 -11.30
N ASP A 126 22.90 4.05 -11.01
CA ASP A 126 24.31 4.06 -11.34
C ASP A 126 24.59 3.03 -12.47
N PRO A 127 24.81 3.49 -13.72
CA PRO A 127 25.03 2.62 -14.87
C PRO A 127 26.35 1.84 -14.82
N SER A 128 27.20 2.03 -13.80
CA SER A 128 28.49 1.35 -13.69
C SER A 128 28.42 0.00 -12.98
N GLN A 129 27.30 -0.33 -12.30
CA GLN A 129 27.21 -1.51 -11.41
C GLN A 129 26.11 -2.52 -11.76
N ALA A 130 25.33 -2.26 -12.82
CA ALA A 130 24.30 -3.17 -13.29
C ALA A 130 24.20 -3.16 -14.83
N MET A 131 23.95 -4.33 -15.43
CA MET A 131 23.70 -4.45 -16.87
C MET A 131 22.35 -5.13 -17.14
N PRO A 132 21.64 -4.78 -18.22
CA PRO A 132 20.42 -5.47 -18.61
C PRO A 132 20.76 -6.83 -19.26
N CYS A 133 19.93 -7.84 -19.01
CA CYS A 133 19.99 -9.10 -19.74
C CYS A 133 19.52 -8.90 -21.20
N HIS A 134 20.31 -9.39 -22.17
CA HIS A 134 19.98 -9.27 -23.61
C HIS A 134 18.75 -10.07 -24.05
N HIS A 135 18.30 -11.03 -23.25
CA HIS A 135 17.16 -11.88 -23.60
C HIS A 135 15.83 -11.40 -23.01
N CYS A 136 15.83 -11.00 -21.73
CA CYS A 136 14.60 -10.68 -21.01
C CYS A 136 14.56 -9.27 -20.40
N GLY A 137 15.64 -8.48 -20.56
CA GLY A 137 15.76 -7.13 -20.01
C GLY A 137 15.86 -7.07 -18.49
N THR A 138 16.02 -8.20 -17.80
CA THR A 138 16.20 -8.20 -16.33
C THR A 138 17.58 -7.67 -15.97
N TRP A 139 17.63 -6.76 -15.00
CA TRP A 139 18.87 -6.19 -14.49
C TRP A 139 19.70 -7.21 -13.73
N LEU A 140 20.98 -7.29 -14.08
CA LEU A 140 21.99 -8.17 -13.52
C LEU A 140 23.01 -7.30 -12.78
N SER A 141 23.22 -7.57 -11.49
CA SER A 141 24.28 -6.90 -10.72
C SER A 141 25.65 -7.42 -11.16
N ILE A 142 26.57 -6.49 -11.43
CA ILE A 142 27.96 -6.80 -11.83
C ILE A 142 28.99 -6.34 -10.79
N SER A 143 28.54 -5.95 -9.58
CA SER A 143 29.38 -5.31 -8.55
C SER A 143 30.59 -6.09 -8.05
N HIS A 144 30.67 -7.39 -8.35
CA HIS A 144 31.80 -8.27 -8.01
C HIS A 144 32.23 -9.14 -9.20
N ARG A 145 32.12 -8.61 -10.42
CA ARG A 145 32.47 -9.33 -11.65
C ARG A 145 33.46 -8.53 -12.47
N LEU A 146 34.44 -9.23 -13.05
CA LEU A 146 35.40 -8.62 -13.95
C LEU A 146 34.78 -8.53 -15.36
N PRO A 147 35.19 -7.54 -16.17
CA PRO A 147 34.75 -7.47 -17.55
C PRO A 147 35.16 -8.74 -18.30
N GLY A 148 34.19 -9.35 -19.00
CA GLY A 148 34.35 -10.67 -19.65
C GLY A 148 33.82 -11.86 -18.85
N ASP A 149 33.48 -11.71 -17.56
CA ASP A 149 32.81 -12.76 -16.79
C ASP A 149 31.45 -13.12 -17.40
N ARG A 150 31.08 -14.41 -17.37
CA ARG A 150 29.72 -14.86 -17.71
C ARG A 150 28.83 -14.88 -16.49
N ILE A 151 27.64 -14.31 -16.65
CA ILE A 151 26.58 -14.30 -15.65
C ILE A 151 25.29 -14.88 -16.24
N HIS A 152 24.75 -15.91 -15.59
CA HIS A 152 23.47 -16.49 -15.99
C HIS A 152 22.32 -15.70 -15.35
N CYS A 153 21.31 -15.40 -16.15
CA CYS A 153 20.17 -14.63 -15.67
C CYS A 153 19.27 -15.51 -14.78
N PRO A 154 18.97 -15.13 -13.53
CA PRO A 154 18.11 -15.94 -12.67
C PRO A 154 16.65 -16.02 -13.15
N ARG A 155 16.25 -15.18 -14.13
CA ARG A 155 14.89 -15.14 -14.67
C ARG A 155 14.70 -16.04 -15.89
N CYS A 156 15.70 -16.15 -16.75
CA CYS A 156 15.58 -16.88 -18.03
C CYS A 156 16.75 -17.83 -18.30
N ASP A 157 17.66 -18.00 -17.33
CA ASP A 157 18.91 -18.76 -17.40
C ASP A 157 19.88 -18.33 -18.52
N HIS A 158 19.57 -17.24 -19.24
CA HIS A 158 20.39 -16.78 -20.36
C HIS A 158 21.79 -16.35 -19.89
N SER A 159 22.83 -16.79 -20.60
CA SER A 159 24.21 -16.45 -20.32
C SER A 159 24.53 -15.07 -20.91
N ASN A 160 24.86 -14.10 -20.06
CA ASN A 160 25.24 -12.74 -20.44
C ASN A 160 26.71 -12.52 -20.11
N VAL A 161 27.40 -11.65 -20.85
CA VAL A 161 28.82 -11.33 -20.64
C VAL A 161 28.94 -9.92 -20.10
N VAL A 162 29.69 -9.73 -19.02
CA VAL A 162 29.91 -8.40 -18.41
C VAL A 162 30.68 -7.51 -19.38
N PRO A 163 30.15 -6.32 -19.76
CA PRO A 163 30.81 -5.44 -20.72
C PRO A 163 32.06 -4.80 -20.11
N VAL A 164 33.05 -4.51 -20.97
CA VAL A 164 34.22 -3.71 -20.59
C VAL A 164 33.76 -2.26 -20.44
N LEU A 165 33.64 -1.76 -19.21
CA LEU A 165 33.38 -0.35 -18.95
C LEU A 165 34.62 0.46 -19.36
N ILE A 166 34.54 1.12 -20.51
CA ILE A 166 35.52 2.13 -20.93
C ILE A 166 35.12 3.41 -20.19
N ILE A 167 35.90 3.79 -19.19
CA ILE A 167 35.68 5.01 -18.41
C ILE A 167 36.15 6.18 -19.27
N GLU A 168 35.25 6.87 -19.98
CA GLU A 168 35.58 8.14 -20.61
C GLU A 168 35.44 9.27 -19.57
N GLU A 169 36.58 9.75 -19.06
CA GLU A 169 36.69 10.92 -18.18
C GLU A 169 36.15 12.18 -18.89
N HIS A 170 34.96 12.62 -18.51
CA HIS A 170 34.47 13.97 -18.83
C HIS A 170 35.21 15.00 -17.96
N ALA A 171 36.27 15.58 -18.51
CA ALA A 171 36.89 16.78 -17.97
C ALA A 171 35.94 17.98 -18.16
N ALA A 172 35.31 18.42 -17.08
CA ALA A 172 34.49 19.63 -17.05
C ALA A 172 35.36 20.89 -17.08
N GLU A 173 35.13 21.74 -18.08
CA GLU A 173 35.74 23.04 -18.27
C GLU A 173 35.32 24.01 -17.16
N ALA A 174 36.30 24.62 -16.47
CA ALA A 174 36.09 25.76 -15.59
C ALA A 174 36.60 27.02 -16.31
N SER A 175 35.70 27.73 -16.99
CA SER A 175 35.94 29.10 -17.46
C SER A 175 35.87 30.06 -16.27
N SER A 176 37.01 30.69 -15.97
CA SER A 176 37.08 31.92 -15.17
C SER A 176 37.49 33.03 -16.12
N GLU A 177 36.67 34.05 -16.29
CA GLU A 177 37.06 35.36 -16.83
C GLU A 177 36.23 36.46 -16.16
#